data_AF-A0A3A0DRR4-F1
#
_entry.id   AF-A0A3A0DRR4-F1
#
_cell.length_a   1.000
_cell.length_b   1.000
_cell.length_c   1.000
_cell.angle_alpha   90.00
_cell.angle_beta   90.00
_cell.angle_gamma   90.00
#
_symmetry.space_group_name_H-M   'P 1'
#
loop_
_entity.id
_entity.type
_entity.pdbx_description
1 polymer ?
#
loop_
_entity_poly.entity_id
_entity_poly.type
_entity_poly.pdbx_seq_one_letter_code
_entity_poly.pdbx_strand_id
1 'polypeptide(L)'
;MVTTTLVEANVKLGESVYDAIRHDGMLGVQGALWWFDPDASEWRYLVVARGYDRRGPRAAYSRLQSILKKAGLLDQLPLVRVVVVSPNHRIPVALRKLIDASQTPPPMHVPLDNVTIPGMHVDAAYIYDI
;
A
#
# COMPACT_ATOMS: atom_id res chain seq x y z
N MET A 1 17.52 -5.16 15.39
CA MET A 1 17.07 -6.01 14.27
C MET A 1 17.32 -5.22 12.99
N VAL A 2 17.79 -5.86 11.91
CA VAL A 2 18.10 -5.15 10.65
C VAL A 2 16.82 -5.07 9.84
N THR A 3 16.17 -3.91 9.84
CA THR A 3 15.03 -3.64 8.95
C THR A 3 15.53 -3.73 7.52
N THR A 4 14.94 -4.58 6.68
CA THR A 4 15.32 -4.65 5.26
C THR A 4 14.99 -3.29 4.65
N THR A 5 15.98 -2.53 4.18
CA THR A 5 15.73 -1.21 3.59
C THR A 5 14.94 -1.37 2.30
N LEU A 6 13.86 -0.59 2.13
CA LEU A 6 13.17 -0.50 0.84
C LEU A 6 14.13 0.08 -0.20
N VAL A 7 14.55 -0.74 -1.16
CA VAL A 7 15.46 -0.28 -2.22
C VAL A 7 14.76 0.70 -3.17
N GLU A 8 15.51 1.64 -3.74
CA GLU A 8 15.01 2.67 -4.67
C GLU A 8 14.19 2.08 -5.84
N ALA A 9 14.56 0.88 -6.31
CA ALA A 9 13.81 0.15 -7.34
C ALA A 9 12.37 -0.18 -6.93
N ASN A 10 12.14 -0.57 -5.67
CA ASN A 10 10.78 -0.83 -5.16
C ASN A 10 9.99 0.48 -5.03
N VAL A 11 10.65 1.57 -4.63
CA VAL A 11 10.03 2.90 -4.55
C VAL A 11 9.51 3.34 -5.92
N LYS A 12 10.34 3.29 -6.96
CA LYS A 12 9.93 3.66 -8.34
C LYS A 12 8.87 2.72 -8.91
N LEU A 13 8.99 1.43 -8.61
CA LEU A 13 7.98 0.43 -9.00
C LEU A 13 6.62 0.75 -8.37
N GLY A 14 6.59 1.05 -7.07
CA GLY A 14 5.34 1.37 -6.38
C GLY A 14 4.70 2.67 -6.85
N GLU A 15 5.49 3.65 -7.29
CA GLU A 15 4.99 4.88 -7.93
C GLU A 15 4.32 4.56 -9.27
N SER A 16 5.02 3.78 -10.12
CA SER A 16 4.49 3.33 -11.42
C SER A 16 3.19 2.53 -11.25
N VAL A 17 3.12 1.70 -10.22
CA VAL A 17 1.92 0.94 -9.88
C VAL A 17 0.80 1.86 -9.42
N TYR A 18 1.08 2.80 -8.52
CA TYR A 18 0.09 3.75 -8.03
C TYR A 18 -0.51 4.56 -9.18
N ASP A 19 0.33 5.07 -10.09
CA ASP A 19 -0.13 5.83 -11.26
C ASP A 19 -1.00 4.99 -12.21
N ALA A 20 -0.70 3.69 -12.35
CA ALA A 20 -1.52 2.79 -13.15
C ALA A 20 -2.91 2.51 -12.54
N ILE A 21 -3.05 2.55 -11.20
CA ILE A 21 -4.27 2.14 -10.50
C ILE A 21 -5.14 3.31 -10.01
N ARG A 22 -4.55 4.49 -9.73
CA ARG A 22 -5.22 5.63 -9.07
C ARG A 22 -6.47 6.14 -9.80
N HIS A 23 -6.52 6.01 -11.12
CA HIS A 23 -7.64 6.45 -11.94
C HIS A 23 -8.67 5.35 -12.24
N ASP A 24 -8.45 4.12 -11.74
CA ASP A 24 -9.40 3.03 -11.96
C ASP A 24 -10.63 3.19 -11.06
N GLY A 25 -11.71 3.73 -11.63
CA GLY A 25 -12.98 3.91 -10.92
C GLY A 25 -13.62 2.60 -10.46
N MET A 26 -13.22 1.45 -11.04
CA MET A 26 -13.75 0.16 -10.61
C MET A 26 -13.13 -0.32 -9.29
N LEU A 27 -11.81 -0.23 -9.19
CA LEU A 27 -11.04 -0.53 -7.99
C LEU A 27 -11.31 0.52 -6.91
N GLY A 28 -11.47 1.79 -7.31
CA GLY A 28 -11.78 2.89 -6.39
C GLY A 28 -10.69 3.03 -5.34
N VAL A 29 -9.45 3.21 -5.82
CA VAL A 29 -8.26 3.34 -4.97
C VAL A 29 -8.41 4.56 -4.07
N GLN A 30 -8.04 4.39 -2.80
CA GLN A 30 -8.03 5.44 -1.78
C GLN A 30 -6.64 5.67 -1.24
N GLY A 31 -5.71 4.75 -1.52
CA GLY A 31 -4.34 4.85 -1.08
C GLY A 31 -3.51 3.67 -1.55
N ALA A 32 -2.20 3.87 -1.57
CA ALA A 32 -1.23 2.83 -1.81
C ALA A 32 0.06 3.13 -1.05
N LEU A 33 0.70 2.08 -0.55
CA LEU A 33 1.93 2.19 0.21
C LEU A 33 2.72 0.89 0.18
N TRP A 34 4.05 0.98 0.32
CA TRP A 34 4.84 -0.15 0.76
C TRP A 34 4.76 -0.27 2.27
N TRP A 35 4.56 -1.49 2.76
CA TRP A 35 4.53 -1.82 4.17
C TRP A 35 5.48 -2.99 4.42
N PHE A 36 6.31 -2.87 5.45
CA PHE A 36 7.15 -3.96 5.91
C PHE A 36 6.32 -4.89 6.79
N ASP A 37 6.16 -6.12 6.34
CA ASP A 37 5.49 -7.19 7.07
C ASP A 37 6.50 -7.82 8.05
N PRO A 38 6.39 -7.58 9.37
CA PRO A 38 7.33 -8.11 10.34
C PRO A 38 7.29 -9.64 10.42
N ASP A 39 6.09 -10.23 10.25
CA ASP A 39 5.88 -11.67 10.35
C ASP A 39 6.55 -12.40 9.18
N ALA A 40 6.50 -11.79 7.99
CA ALA A 40 7.15 -12.31 6.79
C ALA A 40 8.59 -11.79 6.58
N SER A 41 9.02 -10.79 7.34
CA SER A 41 10.27 -10.05 7.14
C SER A 41 10.44 -9.52 5.70
N GLU A 42 9.35 -9.08 5.08
CA GLU A 42 9.31 -8.69 3.67
C GLU A 42 8.47 -7.43 3.42
N TRP A 43 8.84 -6.68 2.37
CA TRP A 43 8.04 -5.55 1.88
C TRP A 43 6.88 -6.03 1.01
N ARG A 44 5.67 -5.64 1.42
CA ARG A 44 4.43 -5.85 0.67
C ARG A 44 3.84 -4.53 0.21
N TYR A 45 3.31 -4.52 -1.01
CA TYR A 45 2.64 -3.36 -1.56
C TYR A 45 1.16 -3.43 -1.17
N LEU A 46 0.71 -2.50 -0.34
CA LEU A 46 -0.65 -2.44 0.14
C LEU A 46 -1.47 -1.46 -0.72
N VAL A 47 -2.62 -1.92 -1.18
CA VAL A 47 -3.58 -1.13 -1.97
C VAL A 47 -4.88 -1.01 -1.21
N VAL A 48 -5.28 0.22 -0.88
CA VAL A 48 -6.54 0.52 -0.20
C VAL A 48 -7.59 0.79 -1.27
N ALA A 49 -8.64 -0.04 -1.34
CA ALA A 49 -9.58 0.00 -2.45
C ALA A 49 -11.03 -0.21 -2.01
N ARG A 50 -11.94 0.73 -2.36
CA ARG A 50 -13.39 0.58 -2.12
C ARG A 50 -13.99 -0.61 -2.87
N GLY A 51 -13.36 -1.01 -3.98
CA GLY A 51 -13.74 -2.21 -4.74
C GLY A 51 -13.66 -3.49 -3.91
N TYR A 52 -12.79 -3.53 -2.89
CA TYR A 52 -12.68 -4.65 -1.97
C TYR A 52 -14.00 -4.90 -1.21
N ASP A 53 -14.60 -3.85 -0.67
CA ASP A 53 -15.86 -3.95 0.09
C ASP A 53 -17.06 -4.13 -0.84
N ARG A 54 -17.08 -3.41 -1.97
CA ARG A 54 -18.25 -3.38 -2.88
C ARG A 54 -18.41 -4.65 -3.72
N ARG A 55 -17.30 -5.32 -4.06
CA ARG A 55 -17.30 -6.45 -5.01
C ARG A 55 -16.66 -7.71 -4.44
N GLY A 56 -16.10 -7.61 -3.24
CA GLY A 56 -15.36 -8.66 -2.58
C GLY A 56 -13.90 -8.76 -3.01
N PRO A 57 -13.09 -9.50 -2.22
CA PRO A 57 -11.64 -9.60 -2.40
C PRO A 57 -11.26 -10.12 -3.78
N ARG A 58 -11.86 -11.23 -4.22
CA ARG A 58 -11.52 -11.88 -5.50
C ARG A 58 -11.67 -10.94 -6.69
N ALA A 59 -12.73 -10.14 -6.72
CA ALA A 59 -12.97 -9.18 -7.79
C ALA A 59 -11.94 -8.03 -7.76
N ALA A 60 -11.59 -7.55 -6.56
CA ALA A 60 -10.58 -6.50 -6.40
C ALA A 60 -9.19 -6.97 -6.86
N TYR A 61 -8.75 -8.16 -6.44
CA TYR A 61 -7.49 -8.77 -6.89
C TYR A 61 -7.49 -9.03 -8.40
N SER A 62 -8.58 -9.57 -8.96
CA SER A 62 -8.68 -9.81 -10.40
C SER A 62 -8.62 -8.51 -11.22
N ARG A 63 -9.26 -7.44 -10.72
CA ARG A 63 -9.18 -6.12 -11.36
C ARG A 63 -7.77 -5.57 -11.31
N LEU A 64 -7.13 -5.63 -10.14
CA LEU A 64 -5.75 -5.19 -9.98
C LEU A 64 -4.80 -5.96 -10.90
N GLN A 65 -4.89 -7.28 -10.93
CA GLN A 65 -4.09 -8.12 -11.85
C GLN A 65 -4.24 -7.68 -13.31
N SER A 66 -5.47 -7.36 -13.72
CA SER A 66 -5.77 -6.92 -15.08
C SER A 66 -5.12 -5.57 -15.39
N ILE A 67 -5.10 -4.64 -14.43
CA ILE A 67 -4.45 -3.33 -14.57
C ILE A 67 -2.93 -3.52 -14.68
N LEU A 68 -2.33 -4.26 -13.74
CA LEU A 68 -0.88 -4.52 -13.71
C LEU A 68 -0.41 -5.24 -14.97
N LYS A 69 -1.18 -6.21 -15.47
CA LYS A 69 -0.88 -6.92 -16.72
C LYS A 69 -0.89 -5.97 -17.91
N LYS A 70 -1.88 -5.09 -18.02
CA LYS A 70 -1.98 -4.10 -19.10
C LYS A 70 -0.84 -3.07 -19.06
N ALA A 71 -0.38 -2.72 -17.87
CA ALA A 71 0.73 -1.79 -17.67
C ALA A 71 2.12 -2.44 -17.83
N GLY A 72 2.22 -3.75 -18.03
CA GLY A 72 3.51 -4.46 -18.06
C GLY A 72 4.22 -4.52 -16.70
N LEU A 73 3.47 -4.34 -15.61
CA LEU A 73 3.99 -4.28 -14.24
C LEU A 73 3.83 -5.59 -13.47
N LEU A 74 3.05 -6.55 -13.98
CA LEU A 74 2.71 -7.78 -13.25
C LEU A 74 3.94 -8.65 -12.93
N ASP A 75 4.94 -8.68 -13.82
CA ASP A 75 6.17 -9.46 -13.61
C ASP A 75 7.09 -8.80 -12.57
N GLN A 76 7.03 -7.48 -12.44
CA GLN A 76 7.82 -6.70 -11.48
C GLN A 76 7.16 -6.69 -10.09
N LEU A 77 5.82 -6.64 -10.04
CA LEU A 77 5.02 -6.70 -8.83
C LEU A 77 4.01 -7.86 -8.91
N PRO A 78 4.43 -9.09 -8.59
CA PRO A 78 3.51 -10.23 -8.56
C PRO A 78 2.50 -10.07 -7.43
N LEU A 79 1.27 -10.54 -7.65
CA LEU A 79 0.17 -10.38 -6.69
C LEU A 79 0.45 -10.97 -5.31
N VAL A 80 1.35 -11.95 -5.19
CA VAL A 80 1.77 -12.53 -3.89
C VAL A 80 2.42 -11.48 -2.98
N ARG A 81 3.02 -10.43 -3.55
CA ARG A 81 3.61 -9.29 -2.82
C ARG A 81 2.62 -8.16 -2.61
N VAL A 82 1.37 -8.32 -3.05
CA VAL A 82 0.35 -7.27 -3.00
C VAL A 82 -0.74 -7.63 -2.01
N VAL A 83 -1.12 -6.67 -1.18
CA VAL A 83 -2.23 -6.82 -0.24
C VAL A 83 -3.29 -5.79 -0.58
N VAL A 84 -4.43 -6.23 -1.08
CA VAL A 84 -5.59 -5.35 -1.29
C VAL A 84 -6.46 -5.40 -0.04
N VAL A 85 -6.78 -4.22 0.51
CA VAL A 85 -7.56 -4.09 1.74
C VAL A 85 -8.71 -3.10 1.60
N SER A 86 -9.70 -3.25 2.49
CA SER A 86 -10.76 -2.27 2.73
C SER A 86 -10.17 -0.93 3.22
N PRO A 87 -10.76 0.22 2.85
CA PRO A 87 -10.50 1.50 3.51
C PRO A 87 -10.73 1.48 5.02
N ASN A 88 -11.58 0.57 5.52
CA ASN A 88 -11.87 0.40 6.94
C ASN A 88 -10.92 -0.59 7.63
N HIS A 89 -9.93 -1.11 6.92
CA HIS A 89 -8.95 -2.01 7.51
C HIS A 89 -8.10 -1.28 8.56
N ARG A 90 -7.69 -2.00 9.60
CA ARG A 90 -6.94 -1.45 10.74
C ARG A 90 -5.69 -0.65 10.33
N ILE A 91 -4.92 -1.16 9.36
CA ILE A 91 -3.66 -0.54 8.90
C ILE A 91 -3.90 0.86 8.29
N PRO A 92 -4.71 1.01 7.21
CA PRO A 92 -4.89 2.32 6.61
C PRO A 92 -5.59 3.32 7.53
N VAL A 93 -6.52 2.88 8.38
CA VAL A 93 -7.15 3.75 9.39
C VAL A 93 -6.12 4.27 10.40
N ALA A 94 -5.23 3.40 10.87
CA ALA A 94 -4.20 3.74 11.83
C ALA A 94 -3.18 4.73 11.23
N LEU A 95 -2.73 4.49 10.00
CA LEU A 95 -1.83 5.38 9.27
C LEU A 95 -2.46 6.75 8.98
N ARG A 96 -3.74 6.79 8.58
CA ARG A 96 -4.46 8.06 8.36
C ARG A 96 -4.50 8.91 9.63
N LYS A 97 -4.82 8.29 10.78
CA LYS A 97 -4.83 8.98 12.08
C LYS A 97 -3.47 9.55 12.46
N LEU A 98 -2.38 8.84 12.17
CA LEU A 98 -1.02 9.35 12.43
C LEU A 98 -0.72 10.59 11.57
N ILE A 99 -1.05 10.52 10.29
CA ILE A 99 -0.85 11.63 9.35
C ILE A 99 -1.69 12.84 9.75
N ASP A 100 -2.96 12.64 10.11
CA ASP A 100 -3.84 13.72 10.56
C ASP A 100 -3.35 14.34 11.88
N ALA A 101 -2.70 13.55 12.75
CA ALA A 101 -2.15 14.03 14.02
C ALA A 101 -0.81 14.76 13.86
N SER A 102 -0.02 14.42 12.84
CA SER A 102 1.14 15.22 12.45
C SER A 102 0.65 16.51 11.78
N GLN A 103 0.77 17.65 12.46
CA GLN A 103 0.35 18.98 11.98
C GLN A 103 1.16 19.50 10.77
N THR A 104 1.75 18.61 9.98
CA THR A 104 2.53 18.88 8.79
C THR A 104 2.00 17.93 7.73
N PRO A 105 1.60 18.39 6.53
CA PRO A 105 1.32 17.46 5.45
C PRO A 105 2.55 16.55 5.35
N PRO A 106 2.40 15.22 5.46
CA PRO A 106 3.53 14.33 5.31
C PRO A 106 4.10 14.67 3.93
N PRO A 107 5.42 14.90 3.80
CA PRO A 107 5.98 14.91 2.46
C PRO A 107 5.50 13.62 1.80
N MET A 108 4.90 13.71 0.61
CA MET A 108 4.83 12.54 -0.27
C MET A 108 6.18 11.83 -0.11
N HIS A 109 6.19 10.53 0.19
CA HIS A 109 7.42 9.78 0.53
C HIS A 109 7.91 9.88 2.00
N VAL A 110 7.08 9.55 3.01
CA VAL A 110 7.58 9.34 4.39
C VAL A 110 8.00 7.89 4.59
N PRO A 111 9.29 7.58 4.81
CA PRO A 111 9.67 6.36 5.51
C PRO A 111 9.21 6.53 6.96
N LEU A 112 8.08 5.90 7.31
CA LEU A 112 7.76 5.68 8.72
C LEU A 112 8.74 4.59 9.17
N ASP A 113 9.50 4.85 10.22
CA ASP A 113 10.37 3.86 10.86
C ASP A 113 9.95 3.76 12.34
N ASN A 114 9.63 2.55 12.78
CA ASN A 114 9.34 2.20 14.17
C ASN A 114 8.17 2.99 14.81
N VAL A 115 7.03 3.10 14.12
CA VAL A 115 5.87 3.84 14.64
C VAL A 115 4.90 2.90 15.35
N THR A 116 4.67 3.17 16.64
CA THR A 116 3.71 2.45 17.44
C THR A 116 2.39 3.21 17.49
N ILE A 117 1.35 2.60 16.94
CA ILE A 117 -0.04 3.07 17.04
C ILE A 117 -0.71 2.22 18.14
N PRO A 118 -1.65 2.74 18.94
CA PRO A 118 -2.30 1.93 19.97
C PRO A 118 -2.87 0.62 19.39
N GLY A 119 -2.23 -0.51 19.74
CA GLY A 119 -2.58 -1.85 19.27
C GLY A 119 -1.96 -2.32 17.94
N MET A 120 -1.07 -1.56 17.32
CA MET A 120 -0.38 -1.95 16.09
C MET A 120 1.03 -1.35 16.00
N HIS A 121 2.03 -2.21 15.83
CA HIS A 121 3.39 -1.81 15.52
C HIS A 121 3.58 -1.75 14.00
N VAL A 122 4.03 -0.60 13.48
CA VAL A 122 4.40 -0.43 12.08
C VAL A 122 5.92 -0.23 12.04
N ASP A 123 6.64 -1.29 11.68
CA ASP A 123 8.10 -1.27 11.56
C ASP A 123 8.55 -0.28 10.50
N ALA A 124 8.07 -0.45 9.27
CA ALA A 124 8.37 0.49 8.21
C ALA A 124 7.26 0.61 7.17
N ALA A 125 7.05 1.81 6.66
CA ALA A 125 6.12 2.06 5.56
C ALA A 125 6.59 3.20 4.65
N TYR A 126 6.22 3.14 3.38
CA TYR A 126 6.45 4.20 2.39
C TYR A 126 5.15 4.52 1.66
N ILE A 127 4.63 5.73 1.86
CA ILE A 127 3.27 6.11 1.47
C ILE A 127 3.29 6.91 0.17
N TYR A 128 2.47 6.48 -0.80
CA TYR A 128 2.17 7.25 -2.01
C TYR A 128 0.92 8.11 -1.83
N ASP A 129 -0.13 7.54 -1.23
CA ASP A 129 -1.41 8.19 -0.97
C ASP A 129 -2.21 7.40 0.09
N ILE A 130 -3.10 8.05 0.85
CA ILE A 130 -3.94 7.40 1.89
C ILE A 130 -5.20 8.16 2.34
#